data_AF-A0A962E4F8-F1
#
_entry.id   AF-A0A962E4F8-F1
#
_cell.length_a   1.000
_cell.length_b   1.000
_cell.length_c   1.000
_cell.angle_alpha   90.00
_cell.angle_beta   90.00
_cell.angle_gamma   90.00
#
_symmetry.space_group_name_H-M   'P 1'
#
loop_
_entity.id
_entity.type
_entity.pdbx_description
1 polymer ?
#
loop_
_entity_poly.entity_id
_entity_poly.type
_entity_poly.pdbx_seq_one_letter_code
_entity_poly.pdbx_strand_id
1 'polypeptide(L)'
;NFLASLDITGGNSGSPVMNARAELVGLAFDGNYEALSSGWLFNPRLTRTIVVDVRYMLWIMDAVDGAHHLLREMRVKAQFGR
;
A
#
# COMPACT_ATOMS: atom_id res chain seq x y z
N ASN A 1 -0.11 5.37 -5.87
CA ASN A 1 0.39 5.52 -4.48
C ASN A 1 -0.42 6.59 -3.76
N PHE A 2 -0.45 6.55 -2.43
CA PHE A 2 -0.97 7.62 -1.58
C PHE A 2 -0.05 7.85 -0.38
N LEU A 3 -0.17 9.01 0.27
CA LEU A 3 0.55 9.35 1.48
C LEU A 3 -0.34 9.19 2.70
N ALA A 4 0.22 8.70 3.80
CA ALA A 4 -0.47 8.62 5.08
C ALA A 4 0.41 9.18 6.21
N SER A 5 -0.21 9.73 7.25
CA SER A 5 0.46 10.16 8.49
C SER A 5 0.67 8.98 9.44
N LEU A 6 1.09 7.84 8.91
CA LEU A 6 1.45 6.67 9.70
C LEU A 6 2.91 6.82 10.15
N ASP A 7 3.22 6.28 11.31
CA ASP A 7 4.58 6.24 11.84
C ASP A 7 5.19 4.88 11.51
N ILE A 8 6.18 4.86 10.62
CA ILE A 8 6.89 3.65 10.22
C ILE A 8 8.40 3.87 10.27
N THR A 9 9.11 2.76 10.42
CA THR A 9 10.58 2.69 10.29
C THR A 9 10.97 1.45 9.50
N GLY A 10 12.28 1.22 9.33
CA GLY A 10 12.82 0.01 8.72
C GLY A 10 12.20 -1.26 9.31
N GLY A 11 11.77 -2.18 8.45
CA GLY A 11 11.04 -3.40 8.83
C GLY A 11 9.54 -3.35 8.55
N ASN A 12 8.95 -2.18 8.27
CA ASN A 12 7.53 -2.06 7.88
C ASN A 12 7.29 -2.23 6.36
N SER A 13 8.32 -2.51 5.57
CA SER A 13 8.17 -2.77 4.15
C SER A 13 7.28 -4.00 3.94
N GLY A 14 6.18 -3.82 3.20
CA GLY A 14 5.15 -4.83 2.98
C GLY A 14 4.02 -4.84 4.01
N SER A 15 4.04 -3.96 5.03
CA SER A 15 2.97 -3.91 6.03
C SER A 15 1.61 -3.54 5.40
N PRO A 16 0.52 -4.22 5.78
CA PRO A 16 -0.82 -3.92 5.29
C PRO A 16 -1.31 -2.58 5.86
N VAL A 17 -1.79 -1.70 4.98
CA VAL A 17 -2.50 -0.49 5.35
C VAL A 17 -4.00 -0.75 5.24
N MET A 18 -4.72 -0.53 6.33
CA MET A 18 -6.14 -0.85 6.45
C MET A 18 -7.01 0.41 6.52
N ASN A 19 -8.25 0.32 6.05
CA ASN A 19 -9.26 1.36 6.29
C ASN A 19 -9.95 1.19 7.66
N ALA A 20 -10.91 2.06 7.97
CA ALA A 20 -11.66 2.06 9.23
C ALA A 20 -12.49 0.77 9.48
N ARG A 21 -12.66 -0.09 8.48
CA ARG A 21 -13.32 -1.40 8.59
C ARG A 21 -12.34 -2.58 8.61
N ALA A 22 -11.04 -2.31 8.77
CA ALA A 22 -9.97 -3.31 8.71
C ALA A 22 -9.84 -4.01 7.34
N GLU A 23 -10.25 -3.36 6.25
CA GLU A 23 -10.05 -3.88 4.89
C GLU A 23 -8.74 -3.34 4.31
N LEU A 24 -8.01 -4.16 3.56
CA LEU A 24 -6.75 -3.78 2.91
C LEU A 24 -6.97 -2.68 1.87
N VAL A 25 -6.26 -1.55 2.02
CA VAL A 25 -6.28 -0.43 1.05
C VAL A 25 -4.93 -0.15 0.40
N GLY A 26 -3.84 -0.72 0.93
CA GLY A 26 -2.53 -0.61 0.33
C GLY A 26 -1.44 -1.35 1.10
N LEU A 27 -0.22 -1.31 0.57
CA LEU A 27 0.97 -1.84 1.25
C LEU A 27 1.98 -0.72 1.45
N ALA A 28 2.45 -0.55 2.69
CA ALA A 28 3.51 0.39 3.00
C ALA A 28 4.82 -0.12 2.37
N PHE A 29 5.55 0.75 1.68
CA PHE A 29 6.83 0.36 1.08
C PHE A 29 7.97 1.34 1.39
N ASP A 30 7.67 2.61 1.67
CA ASP A 30 8.70 3.62 1.95
C ASP A 30 8.14 4.80 2.76
N GLY A 31 8.99 5.76 3.13
CA GLY A 31 8.64 7.07 3.67
C GLY A 31 9.16 8.21 2.80
N ASN A 32 8.64 9.42 3.00
CA ASN A 32 9.24 10.60 2.36
C ASN A 32 10.61 10.94 2.96
N TYR A 33 11.31 11.91 2.37
CA TYR A 33 12.65 12.31 2.82
C TYR A 33 12.69 12.68 4.32
N GLU A 34 11.67 13.36 4.82
CA GLU A 34 11.54 13.73 6.23
C GLU A 34 11.27 12.54 7.16
N ALA A 35 10.90 11.37 6.63
CA ALA A 35 10.77 10.14 7.40
C ALA A 35 12.12 9.46 7.68
N LEU A 36 13.24 9.93 7.12
CA LEU A 36 14.57 9.38 7.42
C LEU A 36 14.93 9.48 8.92
N SER A 37 14.38 10.46 9.62
CA SER A 37 14.56 10.64 11.07
C SER A 37 13.52 9.90 11.92
N SER A 38 12.56 9.17 11.33
CA SER A 38 11.44 8.55 12.07
C SER A 38 11.89 7.52 13.10
N GLY A 39 13.07 6.91 12.93
CA GLY A 39 13.68 6.05 13.94
C GLY A 39 14.04 6.76 15.26
N TRP A 40 14.09 8.09 15.26
CA TRP A 40 14.42 8.92 16.42
C TRP A 40 13.31 9.91 16.79
N LEU A 41 12.62 10.47 15.79
CA LEU A 41 11.58 11.48 15.98
C LEU A 41 10.54 11.41 14.86
N PHE A 42 9.27 11.35 15.24
CA PHE A 42 8.16 11.56 14.34
C PHE A 42 7.76 13.05 14.28
N ASN A 43 7.71 13.64 13.08
CA ASN A 43 7.20 15.00 12.86
C ASN A 43 5.80 14.94 12.23
N PRO A 44 4.72 15.24 12.99
CA PRO A 44 3.35 15.13 12.47
C PRO A 44 3.06 15.99 11.23
N ARG A 45 3.79 17.10 11.06
CA ARG A 45 3.59 18.00 9.92
C ARG A 45 4.27 17.50 8.65
N LEU A 46 5.39 16.77 8.77
CA LEU A 46 6.26 16.45 7.64
C LEU A 46 6.38 14.95 7.36
N THR A 47 6.45 14.10 8.38
CA THR A 47 6.67 12.65 8.21
C THR A 47 5.46 12.00 7.54
N ARG A 48 5.68 11.31 6.41
CA ARG A 48 4.64 10.60 5.67
C ARG A 48 5.13 9.22 5.23
N THR A 49 4.27 8.23 5.40
CA THR A 49 4.42 6.91 4.79
C THR A 49 3.93 6.94 3.36
N ILE A 50 4.69 6.33 2.47
CA ILE A 50 4.35 6.09 1.07
C ILE A 50 3.77 4.67 0.95
N VAL A 51 2.57 4.61 0.39
CA VAL A 51 1.78 3.38 0.30
C VAL A 51 1.41 3.12 -1.16
N VAL A 52 1.60 1.89 -1.64
CA VAL A 52 1.04 1.47 -2.94
C VAL A 52 -0.45 1.17 -2.76
N ASP A 53 -1.27 1.71 -3.65
CA ASP A 53 -2.73 1.58 -3.55
C ASP A 53 -3.18 0.20 -4.02
N VAL A 54 -4.09 -0.43 -3.28
CA VAL A 54 -4.63 -1.76 -3.62
C VAL A 54 -5.25 -1.79 -5.02
N ARG A 55 -5.88 -0.71 -5.47
CA ARG A 55 -6.48 -0.64 -6.81
C ARG A 55 -5.42 -0.72 -7.90
N TYR A 56 -4.24 -0.15 -7.66
CA TYR A 56 -3.13 -0.24 -8.59
C TYR A 56 -2.55 -1.67 -8.64
N MET A 57 -2.40 -2.32 -7.48
CA MET A 57 -1.98 -3.72 -7.43
C MET A 57 -2.95 -4.63 -8.18
N LEU A 58 -4.26 -4.47 -7.95
CA LEU A 58 -5.30 -5.23 -8.64
C LEU A 58 -5.34 -4.94 -10.14
N TRP A 59 -5.10 -3.68 -10.55
CA TRP A 59 -5.00 -3.31 -11.96
C TRP A 59 -3.81 -3.98 -12.64
N ILE A 60 -2.64 -4.01 -12.00
CA ILE A 60 -1.46 -4.72 -12.53
C ILE A 60 -1.77 -6.21 -12.70
N MET A 61 -2.33 -6.85 -11.67
CA MET A 61 -2.69 -8.27 -11.70
C MET A 61 -3.68 -8.59 -12.83
N ASP A 62 -4.64 -7.71 -13.11
CA ASP A 62 -5.67 -7.95 -14.12
C ASP A 62 -5.23 -7.55 -15.54
N ALA A 63 -4.87 -6.28 -15.72
CA ALA A 63 -4.69 -5.67 -17.03
C ALA A 63 -3.29 -5.87 -17.63
N VAL A 64 -2.29 -6.15 -16.80
CA VAL A 64 -0.89 -6.24 -17.23
C VAL A 64 -0.38 -7.68 -17.17
N ASP A 65 -0.57 -8.36 -16.04
CA ASP A 65 0.05 -9.67 -15.77
C ASP A 65 -0.87 -10.86 -16.05
N GLY A 66 -2.20 -10.65 -16.17
CA GLY A 66 -3.17 -11.74 -16.39
C GLY A 66 -3.26 -12.72 -15.22
N ALA A 67 -2.94 -12.28 -14.00
CA ALA A 67 -2.93 -13.06 -12.76
C ALA A 67 -4.34 -13.33 -12.20
N HIS A 68 -5.30 -13.70 -13.06
CA HIS A 68 -6.72 -13.88 -12.69
C HIS A 68 -6.96 -14.99 -11.66
N HIS A 69 -6.03 -15.94 -11.54
CA HIS A 69 -6.12 -16.99 -10.52
C HIS A 69 -5.99 -16.42 -9.10
N LEU A 70 -5.09 -15.45 -8.88
CA LEU A 70 -4.94 -14.75 -7.60
C LEU A 70 -6.14 -13.85 -7.31
N LEU A 71 -6.68 -13.16 -8.33
CA LEU A 71 -7.90 -12.37 -8.18
C LEU A 71 -9.08 -13.22 -7.72
N ARG A 72 -9.23 -14.44 -8.27
CA ARG A 72 -10.26 -15.40 -7.83
C ARG A 72 -10.05 -15.84 -6.39
N GLU A 73 -8.82 -16.14 -5.98
CA GLU A 73 -8.48 -16.50 -4.59
C GLU A 73 -8.90 -15.40 -3.61
N MET A 74 -8.61 -14.15 -3.96
CA MET A 74 -8.99 -12.96 -3.16
C MET A 74 -10.46 -12.57 -3.30
N ARG A 75 -11.26 -13.31 -4.08
CA ARG A 75 -12.67 -13.01 -4.39
C ARG A 75 -12.90 -11.64 -5.02
N VAL A 76 -11.93 -11.15 -5.80
CA VAL A 76 -12.02 -9.91 -6.57
C VAL A 76 -12.36 -10.22 -8.02
N LYS A 77 -13.38 -9.55 -8.56
CA LYS A 77 -13.77 -9.72 -9.96
C LYS A 77 -12.82 -8.94 -10.89
N ALA A 78 -12.20 -9.65 -11.83
CA ALA A 78 -11.46 -9.05 -12.95
C ALA A 78 -12.37 -8.12 -13.78
N GLN A 79 -11.83 -6.97 -14.18
CA GLN A 79 -12.52 -5.91 -14.91
C GLN A 79 -11.96 -5.67 -16.32
N PHE A 80 -10.71 -6.03 -16.57
CA PHE A 80 -9.96 -5.69 -17.79
C PHE A 80 -9.50 -6.91 -18.59
N GLY A 81 -9.41 -8.09 -17.96
CA GLY A 81 -9.17 -9.36 -18.64
C GLY A 81 -10.27 -9.71 -19.65
N ARG A 82 -9.86 -10.19 -20.83
CA ARG A 82 -10.76 -10.84 -21.80
C ARG A 82 -11.22 -12.20 -21.30
#